data_AF-A0A0Q8WFX1-F1
#
_entry.id   AF-A0A0Q8WFX1-F1
#
_cell.length_a   1.000
_cell.length_b   1.000
_cell.length_c   1.000
_cell.angle_alpha   90.00
_cell.angle_beta   90.00
_cell.angle_gamma   90.00
#
_symmetry.space_group_name_H-M   'P 1'
#
loop_
_entity.id
_entity.type
_entity.pdbx_description
1 polymer ?
#
loop_
_entity_poly.entity_id
_entity_poly.type
_entity_poly.pdbx_seq_one_letter_code
_entity_poly.pdbx_strand_id
1 'polypeptide(L)'
;MTDDTAITSWAGLAALDFAMGHLADDLRATTDHARQWVCQRDGFEPSPVCLLRPLAALMDVLADGFLALEERALADWASLRAGLGQFSDELQHLDDAVADAFGAVA
;
A
#
# COMPACT_ATOMS: atom_id res chain seq x y z
N MET A 1 -26.07 -10.76 -0.18
CA MET A 1 -24.73 -10.20 -0.31
C MET A 1 -24.55 -9.28 0.88
N THR A 2 -24.14 -9.85 2.00
CA THR A 2 -23.91 -9.11 3.25
C THR A 2 -22.69 -8.22 3.06
N ASP A 3 -22.82 -6.98 3.50
CA ASP A 3 -21.81 -5.93 3.41
C ASP A 3 -20.72 -6.20 4.46
N ASP A 4 -19.83 -7.14 4.17
CA ASP A 4 -18.74 -7.62 5.05
C ASP A 4 -17.61 -6.59 5.24
N THR A 5 -17.81 -5.34 4.80
CA THR A 5 -16.85 -4.25 4.97
C THR A 5 -17.02 -3.46 6.28
N ALA A 6 -18.07 -3.75 7.05
CA ALA A 6 -18.32 -3.07 8.31
C ALA A 6 -17.30 -3.47 9.38
N ILE A 7 -16.49 -2.50 9.84
CA ILE A 7 -15.65 -2.66 11.02
C ILE A 7 -16.54 -2.62 12.25
N THR A 8 -16.81 -3.79 12.84
CA THR A 8 -17.71 -3.94 14.00
C THR A 8 -16.97 -4.14 15.33
N SER A 9 -15.63 -4.13 15.32
CA SER A 9 -14.82 -4.37 16.52
C SER A 9 -13.43 -3.74 16.44
N TRP A 10 -12.84 -3.47 17.61
CA TRP A 10 -11.45 -3.05 17.78
C TRP A 10 -10.45 -4.03 17.14
N ALA A 11 -10.69 -5.33 17.28
CA ALA A 11 -9.86 -6.37 16.66
C ALA A 11 -9.90 -6.30 15.12
N GLY A 12 -11.07 -5.98 14.54
CA GLY A 12 -11.22 -5.77 13.10
C GLY A 12 -10.42 -4.57 12.60
N LEU A 13 -10.38 -3.48 13.37
CA LEU A 13 -9.62 -2.28 13.03
C LEU A 13 -8.10 -2.52 13.10
N ALA A 14 -7.63 -3.23 14.13
CA ALA A 14 -6.22 -3.63 14.24
C ALA A 14 -5.80 -4.61 13.12
N ALA A 15 -6.67 -5.55 12.77
CA ALA A 15 -6.43 -6.47 11.67
C ALA A 15 -6.37 -5.74 10.31
N LEU A 16 -7.19 -4.71 10.12
CA LEU A 16 -7.15 -3.86 8.93
C LEU A 16 -5.82 -3.10 8.84
N ASP A 17 -5.37 -2.46 9.92
CA ASP A 17 -4.07 -1.75 9.95
C ASP A 17 -2.90 -2.69 9.61
N PHE A 18 -2.92 -3.90 10.16
CA PHE A 18 -1.93 -4.93 9.86
C PHE A 18 -1.96 -5.38 8.40
N ALA A 19 -3.15 -5.65 7.86
CA ALA A 19 -3.34 -6.04 6.46
C ALA A 19 -2.91 -4.93 5.49
N MET A 20 -3.20 -3.67 5.82
CA MET A 20 -2.72 -2.52 5.06
C MET A 20 -1.20 -2.46 5.04
N GLY A 21 -0.52 -2.74 6.16
CA GLY A 21 0.93 -2.86 6.20
C GLY A 21 1.47 -3.93 5.24
N HIS A 22 0.87 -5.12 5.26
CA HIS A 22 1.28 -6.23 4.39
C HIS A 22 1.10 -5.90 2.91
N LEU A 23 -0.03 -5.32 2.53
CA LEU A 23 -0.28 -4.94 1.14
C LEU A 23 0.71 -3.90 0.62
N ALA A 24 1.18 -2.98 1.47
CA ALA A 24 2.21 -2.02 1.11
C ALA A 24 3.57 -2.72 0.85
N ASP A 25 3.91 -3.71 1.66
CA ASP A 25 5.13 -4.49 1.48
C ASP A 25 5.05 -5.40 0.24
N ASP A 26 3.89 -6.02 -0.01
CA ASP A 26 3.64 -6.80 -1.23
C ASP A 26 3.73 -5.96 -2.50
N LEU A 27 3.22 -4.71 -2.45
CA LEU A 27 3.36 -3.77 -3.54
C LEU A 27 4.83 -3.47 -3.83
N ARG A 28 5.62 -3.12 -2.80
CA ARG A 28 7.07 -2.88 -2.94
C ARG A 28 7.78 -4.08 -3.53
N ALA A 29 7.52 -5.28 -2.98
CA ALA A 29 8.14 -6.50 -3.45
C ALA A 29 7.80 -6.77 -4.93
N THR A 30 6.56 -6.48 -5.34
CA THR A 30 6.10 -6.68 -6.72
C THR A 30 6.74 -5.68 -7.68
N THR A 31 6.80 -4.39 -7.33
CA THR A 31 7.42 -3.36 -8.18
C THR A 31 8.94 -3.53 -8.23
N ASP A 32 9.58 -3.88 -7.12
CA ASP A 32 10.99 -4.27 -7.08
C ASP A 32 11.28 -5.46 -7.97
N HIS A 33 10.48 -6.52 -7.88
CA HIS A 33 10.63 -7.70 -8.73
C HIS A 33 10.47 -7.33 -10.21
N ALA A 34 9.46 -6.54 -10.56
CA ALA A 34 9.23 -6.10 -11.93
C ALA A 34 10.42 -5.29 -12.48
N ARG A 35 10.97 -4.36 -11.69
CA ARG A 35 12.16 -3.60 -12.09
C ARG A 35 13.39 -4.48 -12.22
N GLN A 36 13.61 -5.38 -11.26
CA GLN A 36 14.80 -6.22 -11.21
C GLN A 36 14.80 -7.33 -12.26
N TRP A 37 13.66 -7.90 -12.63
CA TRP A 37 13.65 -9.10 -13.47
C TRP A 37 12.93 -8.92 -14.81
N VAL A 38 11.98 -7.98 -14.89
CA VAL A 38 11.20 -7.75 -16.11
C VAL A 38 11.77 -6.60 -16.92
N CYS A 39 12.10 -5.48 -16.29
CA CYS A 39 12.58 -4.26 -16.96
C CYS A 39 14.07 -4.30 -17.31
N GLN A 40 14.60 -5.47 -17.62
CA GLN A 40 16.02 -5.68 -17.87
C GLN A 40 16.42 -5.18 -19.26
N ARG A 41 17.30 -4.18 -19.29
CA ARG A 41 17.81 -3.55 -20.51
C ARG A 41 18.78 -4.45 -21.27
N ASP A 42 19.64 -5.16 -20.54
CA ASP A 42 20.78 -5.90 -21.07
C ASP A 42 20.40 -7.02 -22.05
N GLY A 43 19.16 -7.52 -22.01
CA GLY A 43 18.64 -8.49 -22.97
C GLY A 43 18.44 -7.93 -24.39
N PHE A 44 18.42 -6.60 -24.53
CA PHE A 44 18.07 -5.90 -25.77
C PHE A 44 19.25 -5.12 -26.39
N GLU A 45 20.37 -4.99 -25.67
CA GLU A 45 21.60 -4.32 -26.12
C GLU A 45 22.58 -5.16 -26.98
N PRO A 46 22.84 -6.46 -26.69
CA PRO A 46 23.93 -7.19 -27.34
C PRO A 46 23.57 -7.82 -28.69
N SER A 47 22.31 -7.74 -29.14
CA SER A 47 21.94 -8.31 -30.44
C SER A 47 22.37 -7.38 -31.59
N PRO A 48 23.23 -7.83 -32.53
CA PRO A 48 23.64 -7.04 -33.69
C PRO A 48 22.48 -6.72 -34.65
N VAL A 49 21.31 -7.29 -34.41
CA VAL A 49 20.06 -6.87 -35.04
C VAL A 49 19.54 -5.65 -34.28
N CYS A 50 19.95 -4.47 -34.75
CA CYS A 50 19.62 -3.12 -34.23
C CYS A 50 18.10 -2.85 -34.00
N LEU A 51 17.22 -3.79 -34.36
CA LEU A 51 15.76 -3.71 -34.24
C LEU A 51 15.26 -3.72 -32.80
N LEU A 52 16.01 -4.30 -31.84
CA LEU A 52 15.56 -4.40 -30.44
C LEU A 52 16.04 -3.25 -29.55
N ARG A 53 16.95 -2.40 -30.05
CA ARG A 53 17.48 -1.25 -29.32
C ARG A 53 16.39 -0.28 -28.81
N PRO A 54 15.31 -0.01 -29.55
CA PRO A 54 14.19 0.79 -29.02
C PRO A 54 13.49 0.13 -27.81
N LEU A 55 13.49 -1.21 -27.76
CA LEU A 55 12.90 -1.96 -26.65
C LEU A 55 13.72 -1.81 -25.36
N ALA A 56 15.04 -1.67 -25.47
CA ALA A 56 15.92 -1.36 -24.33
C ALA A 56 15.49 -0.04 -23.65
N ALA A 57 15.24 1.01 -24.43
CA ALA A 57 14.74 2.29 -23.92
C ALA A 57 13.31 2.19 -23.36
N LEU A 58 12.48 1.30 -23.91
CA LEU A 58 11.15 1.03 -23.36
C LEU A 58 11.25 0.36 -21.97
N MET A 59 12.22 -0.53 -21.75
CA MET A 59 12.45 -1.13 -20.43
C MET A 59 12.79 -0.08 -19.37
N ASP A 60 13.62 0.91 -19.73
CA ASP A 60 13.96 2.03 -18.85
C ASP A 60 12.69 2.82 -18.46
N VAL A 61 11.82 3.13 -19.44
CA VAL A 61 10.54 3.82 -19.20
C VAL A 61 9.60 3.00 -18.31
N LEU A 62 9.55 1.67 -18.49
CA LEU A 62 8.75 0.79 -17.63
C LEU A 62 9.28 0.75 -16.21
N ALA A 63 10.61 0.70 -16.03
CA ALA A 63 11.23 0.71 -14.71
C ALA A 63 10.90 2.01 -13.95
N ASP A 64 11.01 3.15 -14.62
CA ASP A 64 10.62 4.45 -14.09
C ASP A 64 9.12 4.51 -13.78
N GLY A 65 8.28 3.92 -14.64
CA GLY A 65 6.84 3.82 -14.43
C GLY A 65 6.49 3.01 -13.18
N PHE A 66 7.15 1.87 -12.94
CA PHE A 66 6.97 1.09 -11.72
C PHE A 66 7.42 1.83 -10.47
N LEU A 67 8.54 2.57 -10.54
CA LEU A 67 8.99 3.42 -9.42
C LEU A 67 7.96 4.50 -9.10
N ALA A 68 7.49 5.23 -10.10
CA ALA A 68 6.51 6.31 -9.91
C ALA A 68 5.17 5.77 -9.39
N LEU A 69 4.74 4.60 -9.88
CA LEU A 69 3.55 3.91 -9.37
C LEU A 69 3.72 3.53 -7.90
N GLU A 70 4.84 2.92 -7.54
CA GLU A 70 5.17 2.52 -6.17
C GLU A 70 5.14 3.73 -5.23
N GLU A 71 5.87 4.79 -5.56
CA GLU A 71 5.94 6.01 -4.75
C GLU A 71 4.56 6.61 -4.51
N ARG A 72 3.76 6.75 -5.58
CA ARG A 72 2.42 7.33 -5.47
C ARG A 72 1.48 6.45 -4.67
N ALA A 73 1.43 5.16 -4.98
CA ALA A 73 0.54 4.23 -4.29
C ALA A 73 0.90 4.10 -2.81
N LEU A 74 2.19 4.04 -2.46
CA LEU A 74 2.63 4.01 -1.06
C LEU A 74 2.32 5.32 -0.33
N ALA A 75 2.42 6.47 -0.99
CA ALA A 75 2.05 7.75 -0.40
C ALA A 75 0.55 7.82 -0.11
N ASP A 76 -0.29 7.46 -1.09
CA ASP A 76 -1.74 7.40 -0.93
C ASP A 76 -2.12 6.41 0.19
N TRP A 77 -1.44 5.26 0.25
CA TRP A 77 -1.66 4.24 1.27
C TRP A 77 -1.25 4.68 2.68
N ALA A 78 -0.10 5.35 2.80
CA ALA A 78 0.36 5.93 4.06
C ALA A 78 -0.62 6.98 4.58
N SER A 79 -1.18 7.81 3.68
CA SER A 79 -2.22 8.78 4.03
C SER A 79 -3.49 8.09 4.56
N LEU A 80 -3.94 7.01 3.91
CA LEU A 80 -5.11 6.26 4.37
C LEU A 80 -4.87 5.61 5.74
N ARG A 81 -3.69 5.01 5.94
CA ARG A 81 -3.32 4.39 7.21
C ARG A 81 -3.26 5.41 8.35
N ALA A 82 -2.68 6.59 8.09
CA ALA A 82 -2.66 7.68 9.07
C ALA A 82 -4.08 8.14 9.45
N GLY A 83 -4.97 8.28 8.46
CA GLY A 83 -6.37 8.61 8.70
C GLY A 83 -7.11 7.54 9.53
N LEU A 84 -6.85 6.26 9.26
CA LEU A 84 -7.41 5.15 10.03
C LEU A 84 -6.92 5.17 11.48
N GLY A 85 -5.63 5.41 11.70
CA GLY A 85 -5.05 5.54 13.04
C GLY A 85 -5.68 6.68 13.83
N GLN A 86 -5.83 7.86 13.21
CA GLN A 86 -6.51 8.99 13.85
C GLN A 86 -7.97 8.64 14.21
N PHE A 87 -8.72 8.01 13.29
CA PHE A 87 -10.09 7.60 13.55
C PHE A 87 -10.19 6.58 14.70
N SER A 88 -9.21 5.67 14.80
CA SER A 88 -9.10 4.72 15.90
C SER A 88 -8.95 5.42 17.24
N ASP A 89 -8.04 6.38 17.33
CA ASP A 89 -7.74 7.10 18.56
C ASP A 89 -8.94 7.93 19.00
N GLU A 90 -9.64 8.57 18.06
CA GLU A 90 -10.87 9.33 18.32
C GLU A 90 -11.99 8.44 18.86
N LEU A 91 -12.19 7.25 18.28
CA LEU A 91 -13.17 6.28 18.76
C LEU A 91 -12.82 5.75 20.16
N GLN A 92 -11.53 5.52 20.45
CA GLN A 92 -11.11 5.01 21.76
C GLN A 92 -11.33 6.07 22.83
N HIS A 93 -11.00 7.32 22.51
CA HIS A 93 -11.25 8.45 23.40
C HIS A 93 -12.75 8.63 23.71
N LEU A 94 -13.62 8.41 22.72
CA LEU A 94 -15.06 8.46 22.91
C LEU A 94 -15.54 7.32 23.82
N ASP A 95 -15.08 6.08 23.58
CA ASP A 95 -15.40 4.93 24.42
C ASP A 95 -14.98 5.16 25.88
N ASP A 96 -13.76 5.68 26.11
CA ASP A 96 -13.25 6.01 27.44
C ASP A 96 -14.11 7.09 28.12
N ALA A 97 -14.45 8.17 27.40
CA ALA A 97 -15.28 9.25 27.93
C ALA A 97 -16.70 8.78 28.30
N VAL A 98 -17.28 7.87 27.50
CA VAL A 98 -18.58 7.25 27.79
C VAL A 98 -18.48 6.36 29.03
N ALA A 99 -17.44 5.54 29.14
CA ALA A 99 -17.23 4.68 30.30
C ALA A 99 -17.09 5.50 31.60
N ASP A 100 -16.33 6.60 31.57
CA ASP A 100 -16.19 7.52 32.69
C ASP A 100 -17.53 8.18 33.08
N ALA A 101 -18.31 8.62 32.09
CA ALA A 101 -19.61 9.25 32.33
C ALA A 101 -20.61 8.27 32.98
N PHE A 102 -20.65 7.01 32.54
CA PHE A 102 -21.52 5.99 33.15
C PHE A 102 -21.01 5.50 34.51
N GLY A 103 -19.69 5.42 34.70
CA GLY A 103 -19.08 5.09 35.99
C GLY A 103 -19.27 6.17 37.06
N ALA A 104 -19.37 7.44 36.66
CA ALA A 104 -19.63 8.56 37.56
C ALA A 104 -21.12 8.71 37.98
N VAL A 105 -22.03 8.01 37.31
CA VAL A 105 -23.48 8.05 37.55
C VAL A 105 -23.95 6.88 38.45
N ALA A 106 -23.08 5.90 38.72
CA ALA A 106 -23.34 4.75 39.60
C ALA A 106 -22.93 5.02 41.06
#